data_AF-A0A6B8JAP1-F1
#
_entry.id   AF-A0A6B8JAP1-F1
#
_cell.length_a   1.000
_cell.length_b   1.000
_cell.length_c   1.000
_cell.angle_alpha   90.00
_cell.angle_beta   90.00
_cell.angle_gamma   90.00
#
_symmetry.space_group_name_H-M   'P 1'
#
loop_
_entity.id
_entity.type
_entity.pdbx_description
1 polymer ?
#
loop_
_entity_poly.entity_id
_entity_poly.type
_entity_poly.pdbx_seq_one_letter_code
_entity_poly.pdbx_strand_id
1 'polypeptide(L)'
;MKMQGVAAAVVCIAAIGAMWVERPEPAGDQVWAYQKLQPADYRLLHSDALGFVSAKAHEGFELHTRYARATSFEIRCKGVVVMDVENAPSRVLIRMPADARWRAPDIERLRISFERWLDLHQSQGRLLVESAGPSWVETRFGRFNGLVLDEQRCLFGVLGRH
;
A
#
# COMPACT_ATOMS: atom_id res chain seq x y z
N MET A 1 36.52 -33.29 5.52
CA MET A 1 35.36 -32.76 4.76
C MET A 1 34.26 -32.36 5.74
N LYS A 2 34.18 -31.10 6.18
CA LYS A 2 33.10 -30.63 7.09
C LYS A 2 32.82 -29.12 7.00
N MET A 3 33.77 -28.33 6.49
CA MET A 3 33.62 -26.87 6.36
C MET A 3 32.76 -26.42 5.16
N GLN A 4 32.71 -27.21 4.08
CA GLN A 4 31.97 -26.83 2.87
C GLN A 4 30.44 -26.85 3.07
N GLY A 5 29.93 -27.79 3.89
CA GLY A 5 28.50 -27.83 4.23
C GLY A 5 28.07 -26.66 5.13
N VAL A 6 28.96 -26.20 6.02
CA VAL A 6 28.69 -25.04 6.90
C VAL A 6 28.71 -23.75 6.09
N ALA A 7 29.67 -23.58 5.18
CA ALA A 7 29.74 -22.42 4.31
C ALA A 7 28.49 -22.29 3.41
N ALA A 8 28.03 -23.40 2.82
CA ALA A 8 26.82 -23.41 2.00
C ALA A 8 25.56 -23.05 2.79
N ALA A 9 25.41 -23.57 4.02
CA ALA A 9 24.29 -23.25 4.89
C ALA A 9 24.25 -21.76 5.29
N VAL A 10 25.41 -21.16 5.58
CA VAL A 10 25.51 -19.72 5.90
C VAL A 10 25.10 -18.85 4.71
N VAL A 11 25.49 -19.22 3.49
CA VAL A 11 25.08 -18.49 2.27
C VAL A 11 23.57 -18.63 2.02
N CYS A 12 22.99 -19.81 2.21
CA CYS A 12 21.54 -19.98 2.07
C CYS A 12 20.75 -19.20 3.13
N ILE A 13 21.21 -19.19 4.39
CA ILE A 13 20.56 -18.42 5.46
C ILE A 13 20.74 -16.91 5.22
N ALA A 14 21.89 -16.47 4.70
CA ALA A 14 22.10 -15.08 4.32
C ALA A 14 21.23 -14.66 3.12
N ALA A 15 21.08 -15.51 2.11
CA ALA A 15 20.24 -15.24 0.95
C ALA A 15 18.75 -15.23 1.30
N ILE A 16 18.30 -16.19 2.13
CA ILE A 16 16.94 -16.19 2.66
C ILE A 16 16.75 -14.96 3.56
N GLY A 17 17.68 -14.68 4.47
CA GLY A 17 17.66 -13.50 5.34
C GLY A 17 17.58 -12.18 4.55
N ALA A 18 18.37 -12.01 3.50
CA ALA A 18 18.32 -10.84 2.62
C ALA A 18 16.94 -10.71 1.95
N MET A 19 16.40 -11.83 1.44
CA MET A 19 15.08 -11.86 0.80
C MET A 19 13.91 -11.57 1.76
N TRP A 20 14.06 -11.82 3.06
CA TRP A 20 13.06 -11.46 4.08
C TRP A 20 13.24 -10.04 4.63
N VAL A 21 14.47 -9.52 4.68
CA VAL A 21 14.77 -8.15 5.12
C VAL A 21 14.33 -7.11 4.09
N GLU A 22 14.29 -7.47 2.80
CA GLU A 22 13.83 -6.59 1.72
C GLU A 22 12.31 -6.45 1.65
N ARG A 23 11.53 -7.24 2.42
CA ARG A 23 10.11 -6.97 2.57
C ARG A 23 9.97 -5.79 3.51
N PRO A 24 9.59 -4.59 3.03
CA PRO A 24 9.39 -3.46 3.92
C PRO A 24 8.31 -3.86 4.91
N GLU A 25 8.65 -3.91 6.20
CA GLU A 25 7.64 -4.04 7.24
C GLU A 25 6.71 -2.83 7.10
N PRO A 26 5.38 -3.01 7.00
CA PRO A 26 4.48 -1.91 6.72
C PRO A 26 4.66 -0.84 7.81
N ALA A 27 5.18 0.32 7.41
CA ALA A 27 5.25 1.48 8.26
C ALA A 27 3.83 1.83 8.72
N GLY A 28 3.66 2.27 9.97
CA GLY A 28 2.34 2.34 10.64
C GLY A 28 1.22 2.78 9.71
N ASP A 29 0.20 1.94 9.56
CA ASP A 29 -0.89 2.18 8.62
C ASP A 29 -1.74 3.37 9.08
N GLN A 30 -1.92 4.34 8.20
CA GLN A 30 -3.00 5.31 8.37
C GLN A 30 -4.30 4.63 7.94
N VAL A 31 -5.31 4.60 8.83
CA VAL A 31 -6.59 3.96 8.56
C VAL A 31 -7.73 4.97 8.65
N TRP A 32 -8.50 5.06 7.57
CA TRP A 32 -9.73 5.83 7.51
C TRP A 32 -10.92 4.88 7.47
N ALA A 33 -11.86 5.07 8.39
CA ALA A 33 -13.10 4.31 8.44
C ALA A 33 -14.31 5.17 8.05
N TYR A 34 -15.11 4.66 7.12
CA TYR A 34 -16.33 5.25 6.58
C TYR A 34 -17.52 4.29 6.76
N GLN A 35 -18.75 4.77 6.57
CA GLN A 35 -19.93 3.90 6.62
C GLN A 35 -19.87 2.83 5.53
N LYS A 36 -20.62 1.75 5.76
CA LYS A 36 -20.77 0.63 4.83
C LYS A 36 -21.26 1.11 3.46
N LEU A 37 -20.56 0.73 2.40
CA LEU A 37 -21.00 0.96 1.03
C LEU A 37 -21.92 -0.15 0.56
N GLN A 38 -22.95 0.23 -0.20
CA GLN A 38 -23.74 -0.71 -0.98
C GLN A 38 -22.86 -1.35 -2.06
N PRO A 39 -23.21 -2.55 -2.55
CA PRO A 39 -22.43 -3.22 -3.59
C PRO A 39 -22.25 -2.38 -4.88
N ALA A 40 -23.24 -1.57 -5.25
CA ALA A 40 -23.16 -0.70 -6.42
C ALA A 40 -22.13 0.43 -6.21
N ASP A 41 -22.17 1.09 -5.07
CA ASP A 41 -21.24 2.15 -4.67
C ASP A 41 -19.81 1.63 -4.59
N TYR A 42 -19.61 0.43 -4.04
CA TYR A 42 -18.31 -0.21 -4.01
C TYR A 42 -17.77 -0.54 -5.41
N ARG A 43 -18.63 -0.93 -6.36
CA ARG A 43 -18.20 -1.18 -7.75
C ARG A 43 -17.72 0.09 -8.44
N LEU A 44 -18.33 1.25 -8.13
CA LEU A 44 -17.85 2.54 -8.63
C LEU A 44 -16.46 2.86 -8.07
N LEU A 45 -16.28 2.73 -6.75
CA LEU A 45 -14.97 2.94 -6.11
C LEU A 45 -13.88 2.01 -6.68
N HIS A 46 -14.22 0.75 -6.92
CA HIS A 46 -13.33 -0.22 -7.56
C HIS A 46 -13.03 0.14 -9.02
N SER A 47 -14.01 0.65 -9.76
CA SER A 47 -13.82 1.11 -11.15
C SER A 47 -12.88 2.31 -11.21
N ASP A 48 -12.99 3.26 -10.29
CA ASP A 48 -12.09 4.41 -10.19
C ASP A 48 -10.65 3.96 -9.88
N ALA A 49 -10.49 3.01 -8.95
CA ALA A 49 -9.21 2.39 -8.64
C ALA A 49 -8.59 1.72 -9.88
N LEU A 50 -9.40 0.98 -10.63
CA LEU A 50 -8.98 0.32 -11.87
C LEU A 50 -8.58 1.35 -12.94
N GLY A 51 -9.33 2.45 -13.08
CA GLY A 51 -9.02 3.55 -13.99
C GLY A 51 -7.67 4.20 -13.66
N PHE A 52 -7.42 4.48 -12.38
CA PHE A 52 -6.14 5.01 -11.90
C PHE A 52 -4.96 4.07 -12.24
N VAL A 53 -5.08 2.79 -11.88
CA VAL A 53 -4.01 1.81 -12.13
C VAL A 53 -3.79 1.62 -13.63
N SER A 54 -4.85 1.57 -14.44
CA SER A 54 -4.73 1.42 -15.89
C SER A 54 -3.99 2.60 -16.52
N ALA A 55 -4.27 3.82 -16.08
CA ALA A 55 -3.58 5.02 -16.55
C ALA A 55 -2.08 5.05 -16.16
N LYS A 56 -1.71 4.36 -15.07
CA LYS A 56 -0.37 4.37 -14.49
C LYS A 56 0.33 3.01 -14.50
N ALA A 57 -0.15 2.08 -15.33
CA ALA A 57 0.41 0.73 -15.40
C ALA A 57 1.91 0.74 -15.74
N HIS A 58 2.34 1.67 -16.60
CA HIS A 58 3.75 1.84 -16.98
C HIS A 58 4.64 2.39 -15.84
N GLU A 59 4.06 3.00 -14.81
CA GLU A 59 4.77 3.43 -13.60
C GLU A 59 4.93 2.28 -12.59
N GLY A 60 4.30 1.12 -12.86
CA GLY A 60 4.36 -0.08 -12.01
C GLY A 60 3.21 -0.19 -11.02
N PHE A 61 2.10 0.53 -11.23
CA PHE A 61 0.89 0.34 -10.43
C PHE A 61 0.12 -0.90 -10.86
N GLU A 62 -0.41 -1.63 -9.89
CA GLU A 62 -1.21 -2.84 -10.11
C GLU A 62 -2.37 -2.90 -9.12
N LEU A 63 -3.54 -3.36 -9.58
CA LEU A 63 -4.71 -3.58 -8.73
C LEU A 63 -4.87 -5.07 -8.47
N HIS A 64 -4.91 -5.44 -7.20
CA HIS A 64 -5.06 -6.81 -6.75
C HIS A 64 -6.37 -6.97 -5.99
N THR A 65 -7.23 -7.86 -6.46
CA THR A 65 -8.44 -8.25 -5.72
C THR A 65 -8.12 -9.41 -4.80
N ARG A 66 -8.48 -9.31 -3.52
CA ARG A 66 -8.20 -10.38 -2.56
C ARG A 66 -9.24 -11.50 -2.71
N TYR A 67 -8.78 -12.70 -3.03
CA TYR A 67 -9.58 -13.87 -3.49
C TYR A 67 -10.55 -14.53 -2.48
N ALA A 68 -10.99 -13.83 -1.43
CA ALA A 68 -11.98 -14.37 -0.49
C ALA A 68 -13.21 -13.47 -0.27
N ARG A 69 -13.14 -12.19 -0.66
CA ARG A 69 -14.26 -11.26 -0.57
C ARG A 69 -14.18 -10.31 -1.75
N ALA A 70 -15.17 -10.34 -2.64
CA ALA A 70 -15.30 -9.41 -3.77
C ALA A 70 -15.53 -7.94 -3.34
N THR A 71 -15.25 -7.62 -2.08
CA THR A 71 -15.47 -6.36 -1.40
C THR A 71 -14.16 -5.79 -0.86
N SER A 72 -13.00 -6.28 -1.31
CA SER A 72 -11.71 -5.67 -1.00
C SER A 72 -10.75 -5.67 -2.19
N PHE A 73 -9.94 -4.62 -2.31
CA PHE A 73 -8.86 -4.52 -3.29
C PHE A 73 -7.64 -3.79 -2.72
N GLU A 74 -6.47 -4.17 -3.22
CA GLU A 74 -5.19 -3.55 -2.94
C GLU A 74 -4.67 -2.86 -4.20
N ILE A 75 -4.10 -1.67 -4.03
CA ILE A 75 -3.25 -1.04 -5.04
C ILE A 75 -1.81 -1.26 -4.62
N ARG A 76 -1.03 -1.81 -5.53
CA ARG A 76 0.39 -2.09 -5.36
C ARG A 76 1.21 -1.22 -6.28
N CYS A 77 2.37 -0.80 -5.80
CA CYS A 77 3.43 -0.21 -6.57
C CYS A 77 4.60 -1.20 -6.63
N LYS A 78 4.91 -1.72 -7.83
CA LYS A 78 5.99 -2.69 -8.06
C LYS A 78 5.93 -3.86 -7.07
N GLY A 79 4.73 -4.41 -6.87
CA GLY A 79 4.47 -5.52 -5.94
C GLY A 79 4.30 -5.14 -4.46
N VAL A 80 4.57 -3.90 -4.05
CA VAL A 80 4.40 -3.43 -2.66
C VAL A 80 3.06 -2.73 -2.49
N VAL A 81 2.27 -3.09 -1.47
CA VAL A 81 0.97 -2.43 -1.19
C VAL A 81 1.19 -0.96 -0.83
N VAL A 82 0.46 -0.07 -1.51
CA VAL A 82 0.47 1.38 -1.25
C VAL A 82 -0.91 1.91 -0.84
N MET A 83 -1.96 1.13 -1.07
CA MET A 83 -3.29 1.38 -0.51
C MET A 83 -4.09 0.08 -0.48
N ASP A 84 -4.85 -0.14 0.59
CA ASP A 84 -5.81 -1.24 0.72
C ASP A 84 -7.20 -0.65 1.00
N VAL A 85 -8.22 -1.17 0.32
CA VAL A 85 -9.61 -0.75 0.48
C VAL A 85 -10.44 -1.98 0.77
N GLU A 86 -11.06 -2.00 1.94
CA GLU A 86 -11.91 -3.10 2.40
C GLU A 86 -13.31 -2.57 2.72
N ASN A 87 -14.30 -3.01 1.95
CA ASN A 87 -15.71 -2.84 2.28
C ASN A 87 -16.17 -3.95 3.24
N ALA A 88 -15.70 -3.86 4.50
CA ALA A 88 -16.01 -4.77 5.60
C ALA A 88 -17.51 -4.75 5.97
N PRO A 89 -18.05 -5.74 6.72
CA PRO A 89 -19.50 -5.82 6.99
C PRO A 89 -20.13 -4.58 7.63
N SER A 90 -19.39 -3.85 8.48
CA SER A 90 -19.91 -2.68 9.20
C SER A 90 -19.43 -1.33 8.69
N ARG A 91 -18.32 -1.29 7.93
CA ARG A 91 -17.64 -0.05 7.53
C ARG A 91 -16.77 -0.28 6.30
N VAL A 92 -16.47 0.79 5.58
CA VAL A 92 -15.38 0.80 4.59
C VAL A 92 -14.12 1.28 5.25
N LEU A 93 -13.03 0.55 5.03
CA LEU A 93 -11.70 0.85 5.54
C LEU A 93 -10.80 1.18 4.36
N ILE A 94 -10.15 2.33 4.41
CA ILE A 94 -9.03 2.66 3.54
C ILE A 94 -7.78 2.63 4.42
N ARG A 95 -6.78 1.86 4.03
CA ARG A 95 -5.48 1.75 4.72
C ARG A 95 -4.38 2.22 3.79
N MET A 96 -3.51 3.10 4.28
CA MET A 96 -2.33 3.57 3.55
C MET A 96 -1.09 3.40 4.43
N PRO A 97 -0.13 2.54 4.03
CA PRO A 97 1.15 2.44 4.71
C PRO A 97 1.87 3.78 4.75
N ALA A 98 2.60 4.10 5.82
CA ALA A 98 3.25 5.42 5.93
C ALA A 98 4.34 5.67 4.87
N ASP A 99 4.95 4.61 4.30
CA ASP A 99 5.91 4.71 3.21
C ASP A 99 5.26 4.91 1.83
N ALA A 100 3.95 4.69 1.71
CA ALA A 100 3.22 4.78 0.44
C ALA A 100 3.34 6.15 -0.22
N ARG A 101 3.34 7.24 0.57
CA ARG A 101 3.50 8.60 0.04
C ARG A 101 4.86 8.82 -0.63
N TRP A 102 5.90 8.19 -0.12
CA TRP A 102 7.25 8.29 -0.69
C TRP A 102 7.43 7.35 -1.89
N ARG A 103 6.84 6.17 -1.80
CA ARG A 103 6.90 5.13 -2.83
C ARG A 103 6.04 5.46 -4.05
N ALA A 104 4.86 6.02 -3.84
CA ALA A 104 3.87 6.27 -4.87
C ALA A 104 3.13 7.58 -4.58
N PRO A 105 3.72 8.76 -4.78
CA PRO A 105 3.11 10.05 -4.38
C PRO A 105 1.70 10.28 -4.92
N ASP A 106 1.38 9.71 -6.09
CA ASP A 106 0.07 9.83 -6.71
C ASP A 106 -1.04 9.05 -5.99
N ILE A 107 -0.69 8.11 -5.12
CA ILE A 107 -1.66 7.37 -4.31
C ILE A 107 -2.38 8.27 -3.30
N GLU A 108 -1.71 9.34 -2.83
CA GLU A 108 -2.32 10.34 -1.95
C GLU A 108 -3.44 11.10 -2.67
N ARG A 109 -3.24 11.42 -3.96
CA ARG A 109 -4.27 12.08 -4.78
C ARG A 109 -5.49 11.18 -4.96
N LEU A 110 -5.27 9.88 -5.18
CA LEU A 110 -6.35 8.90 -5.26
C LEU A 110 -7.10 8.77 -3.93
N ARG A 111 -6.39 8.70 -2.80
CA ARG A 111 -6.97 8.65 -1.45
C ARG A 111 -7.86 9.86 -1.17
N ILE A 112 -7.40 11.07 -1.48
CA ILE A 112 -8.20 12.31 -1.32
C ILE A 112 -9.44 12.27 -2.21
N SER A 113 -9.34 11.72 -3.42
CA SER A 113 -10.49 11.55 -4.32
C SER A 113 -11.53 10.59 -3.71
N PHE A 114 -11.09 9.47 -3.14
CA PHE A 114 -11.97 8.53 -2.46
C PHE A 114 -12.61 9.13 -1.22
N GLU A 115 -11.83 9.81 -0.38
CA GLU A 115 -12.33 10.53 0.80
C GLU A 115 -13.43 11.51 0.41
N ARG A 116 -13.17 12.37 -0.59
CA ARG A 116 -14.17 13.33 -1.07
C ARG A 116 -15.44 12.64 -1.58
N TRP A 117 -15.30 11.56 -2.35
CA TRP A 117 -16.45 10.83 -2.88
C TRP A 117 -17.26 10.17 -1.76
N LEU A 118 -16.58 9.57 -0.77
CA LEU A 118 -17.20 8.94 0.40
C LEU A 118 -17.91 9.96 1.28
N ASP A 119 -17.29 11.11 1.54
CA ASP A 119 -17.89 12.19 2.34
C ASP A 119 -19.14 12.77 1.65
N LEU A 120 -19.11 12.94 0.33
CA LEU A 120 -20.25 13.44 -0.44
C LEU A 120 -21.42 12.46 -0.47
N HIS A 121 -21.14 11.15 -0.55
CA HIS A 121 -22.18 10.12 -0.58
C HIS A 121 -22.71 9.76 0.82
N GLN A 122 -22.00 10.13 1.89
CA GLN A 122 -22.34 9.78 3.26
C GLN A 122 -22.65 11.03 4.08
N SER A 123 -23.87 11.57 3.92
CA SER A 123 -24.33 12.81 4.56
C SER A 123 -24.25 12.84 6.10
N GLN A 124 -23.93 11.75 6.80
CA GLN A 124 -23.76 11.68 8.26
C GLN A 124 -22.68 10.68 8.75
N GLY A 125 -21.64 10.38 7.97
CA GLY A 125 -20.60 9.41 8.34
C GLY A 125 -19.33 10.04 8.90
N ARG A 126 -19.22 10.16 10.22
CA ARG A 126 -18.03 10.70 10.89
C ARG A 126 -16.79 9.85 10.56
N LEU A 127 -15.75 10.48 10.00
CA LEU A 127 -14.38 9.97 9.93
C LEU A 127 -13.95 9.44 11.31
N LEU A 128 -13.78 8.13 11.45
CA LEU A 128 -12.94 7.57 12.51
C LEU A 128 -11.57 7.35 11.87
N VAL A 129 -10.74 8.40 11.89
CA VAL A 129 -9.31 8.24 11.59
C VAL A 129 -8.70 7.54 12.78
N GLU A 130 -8.37 6.27 12.60
CA GLU A 130 -7.55 5.53 13.54
C GLU A 130 -6.17 5.44 12.94
N SER A 131 -5.31 6.41 13.28
CA SER A 131 -3.89 6.29 12.95
C SER A 131 -3.36 5.12 13.75
N ALA A 132 -2.89 4.06 13.08
CA ALA A 132 -1.96 3.16 13.76
C ALA A 132 -0.78 4.05 14.18
N GLY A 133 -0.44 4.05 15.47
CA GLY A 133 0.72 4.78 15.96
C GLY A 133 1.99 4.38 15.18
N PRO A 134 3.11 5.10 15.36
CA PRO A 134 4.36 4.73 14.72
C PRO A 134 4.63 3.23 14.92
N SER A 135 5.11 2.56 13.88
CA SER A 135 5.43 1.14 13.99
C SER A 135 6.40 0.91 15.16
N TRP A 136 6.38 -0.27 15.77
CA TRP A 136 7.33 -0.61 16.85
C TRP A 136 8.80 -0.43 16.38
N VAL A 137 9.05 -0.58 15.08
CA VAL A 137 10.32 -0.33 14.38
C VAL A 137 10.66 1.17 14.34
N GLU A 138 9.72 2.04 13.96
CA GLU A 138 9.86 3.51 14.02
C GLU A 138 10.18 3.99 15.44
N THR A 139 9.59 3.34 16.43
CA THR A 139 9.79 3.68 17.85
C THR A 139 11.20 3.29 18.33
N ARG A 140 11.80 2.24 17.73
CA ARG A 140 13.12 1.70 18.14
C ARG A 140 14.30 2.29 17.37
N PHE A 141 14.11 2.67 16.11
CA PHE A 141 15.19 3.08 15.21
C PHE A 141 15.12 4.57 14.78
N GLY A 142 14.13 5.32 15.28
CA GLY A 142 13.87 6.67 14.81
C GLY A 142 13.18 6.68 13.44
N ARG A 143 12.77 7.87 12.99
CA ARG A 143 12.12 8.08 11.69
C ARG A 143 13.07 7.58 10.60
N PHE A 144 12.81 6.38 10.05
CA PHE A 144 13.46 5.94 8.82
C PHE A 144 13.07 6.94 7.73
N ASN A 145 13.94 7.92 7.49
CA ASN A 145 13.81 8.80 6.33
C ASN A 145 14.00 7.90 5.10
N GLY A 146 12.87 7.64 4.43
CA GLY A 146 12.74 6.74 3.31
C GLY A 146 13.84 6.90 2.26
N LEU A 147 14.75 5.94 2.24
CA LEU A 147 15.50 5.61 1.04
C LEU A 147 14.71 4.54 0.27
N VAL A 148 13.46 4.86 -0.09
CA VAL A 148 12.82 4.13 -1.20
C VAL A 148 13.60 4.56 -2.43
N LEU A 149 14.44 3.65 -2.93
CA LEU A 149 15.22 3.85 -4.15
C LEU A 149 14.29 4.31 -5.27
N ASP A 150 14.74 5.21 -6.15
CA ASP A 150 13.90 5.71 -7.24
C ASP A 150 13.38 4.57 -8.13
N GLU A 151 14.14 3.49 -8.27
CA GLU A 151 13.73 2.27 -8.97
C GLU A 151 12.56 1.54 -8.30
N GLN A 152 12.33 1.76 -7.00
CA GLN A 152 11.22 1.19 -6.25
C GLN A 152 10.01 2.11 -6.14
N ARG A 153 10.11 3.34 -6.67
CA ARG A 153 9.00 4.30 -6.70
C ARG A 153 8.15 4.10 -7.95
N CYS A 154 6.84 4.31 -7.82
CA CYS A 154 5.94 4.43 -8.96
C CYS A 154 5.81 5.91 -9.29
N LEU A 155 6.76 6.35 -10.09
CA LEU A 155 6.83 7.68 -10.65
C LEU A 155 6.98 7.52 -12.16
N PHE A 156 6.36 8.42 -12.90
CA PHE A 156 6.74 8.62 -14.30
C PHE A 156 8.22 8.94 -14.32
N GLY A 157 9.02 8.08 -14.95
CA GLY A 157 10.47 8.25 -14.97
C GLY A 157 10.80 9.67 -15.42
N VAL A 158 11.45 10.44 -14.55
CA VAL A 158 12.39 11.45 -15.03
C VAL A 158 13.52 10.65 -15.66
N LEU A 159 13.29 10.15 -16.88
CA LEU A 159 14.36 9.78 -17.77
C LEU A 159 15.17 11.06 -17.92
N GLY A 160 16.29 11.11 -17.22
CA GLY A 160 17.31 12.10 -17.42
C GLY A 160 17.56 12.19 -18.92
N ARG A 161 17.15 13.30 -19.52
CA ARG A 161 17.56 13.65 -20.86
C ARG A 161 18.85 14.42 -20.72
N HIS A 162 19.94 13.67 -20.84
CA HIS A 162 21.24 14.16 -21.28
C HIS A 162 21.11 14.90 -22.61
#